data_AF-A0A2P2LGY2-F1
#
_entry.id   AF-A0A2P2LGY2-F1
#
_cell.length_a   1.000
_cell.length_b   1.000
_cell.length_c   1.000
_cell.angle_alpha   90.00
_cell.angle_beta   90.00
_cell.angle_gamma   90.00
#
_symmetry.space_group_name_H-M   'P 1'
#
loop_
_entity.id
_entity.type
_entity.pdbx_description
1 polymer ?
#
loop_
_entity_poly.entity_id
_entity_poly.type
_entity_poly.pdbx_seq_one_letter_code
_entity_poly.pdbx_strand_id
1 'polypeptide(L)'
;MLPSSESYDFVRTLRMAGYGMVILGPSLHFWFNFVSKILPKKDLITTFKKILMGQTLYGPAMTAIFFSLNAFLQGENSTEIVARLKRDLLPTMMNGVMYWPVCDFITFKFIPVHLQPLVSNSFSYIWTIYMTYMASLEKVGASS
;
A
#
# COMPACT_ATOMS: atom_id res chain seq x y z
N MET A 1 -21.38 -17.57 21.79
CA MET A 1 -20.08 -18.15 21.40
C MET A 1 -19.12 -16.99 21.19
N LEU A 2 -18.13 -16.84 22.06
CA LEU A 2 -17.09 -15.82 21.90
C LEU A 2 -16.23 -16.20 20.68
N PRO A 3 -15.82 -15.23 19.83
CA PRO A 3 -15.01 -15.53 18.66
C PRO A 3 -13.72 -16.19 19.14
N SER A 4 -13.40 -17.36 18.58
CA SER A 4 -12.16 -18.08 18.82
C SER A 4 -10.98 -17.13 18.63
N SER A 5 -10.16 -16.96 19.66
CA SER A 5 -8.91 -16.21 19.59
C SER A 5 -8.06 -16.77 18.46
N GLU A 6 -8.05 -16.09 17.30
CA GLU A 6 -7.10 -16.42 16.24
C GLU A 6 -5.70 -16.26 16.83
N SER A 7 -4.95 -17.36 16.84
CA SER A 7 -3.56 -17.35 17.32
C SER A 7 -2.78 -16.37 16.45
N TYR A 8 -2.07 -15.42 17.09
CA TYR A 8 -1.30 -14.42 16.37
C TYR A 8 -0.27 -15.10 15.46
N ASP A 9 -0.44 -14.94 14.15
CA ASP A 9 0.46 -15.54 13.17
C ASP A 9 1.76 -14.72 13.06
N PHE A 10 2.70 -15.08 13.92
CA PHE A 10 4.02 -14.45 14.01
C PHE A 10 4.81 -14.64 12.71
N VAL A 11 4.67 -15.79 12.05
CA VAL A 11 5.41 -16.12 10.83
C VAL A 11 4.91 -15.29 9.65
N ARG A 12 3.59 -15.17 9.49
CA ARG A 12 3.00 -14.27 8.49
C ARG A 12 3.38 -12.82 8.75
N THR A 13 3.36 -12.38 10.01
CA THR A 13 3.73 -11.00 10.35
C THR A 13 5.20 -10.73 10.03
N LEU A 14 6.10 -11.64 10.38
CA LEU A 14 7.53 -11.50 10.10
C LEU A 14 7.84 -11.45 8.60
N ARG A 15 7.14 -12.26 7.78
CA ARG A 15 7.26 -12.23 6.32
C ARG A 15 6.83 -10.89 5.73
N MET A 16 5.68 -10.37 6.19
CA MET A 16 5.17 -9.06 5.74
C MET A 16 6.09 -7.91 6.18
N ALA A 17 6.62 -7.99 7.40
CA ALA A 17 7.60 -7.04 7.91
C ALA A 17 8.91 -7.08 7.10
N GLY A 18 9.39 -8.28 6.76
CA GLY A 18 10.58 -8.47 5.92
C GLY A 18 10.40 -7.89 4.51
N TYR A 19 9.25 -8.16 3.86
CA TYR A 19 8.90 -7.55 2.57
C TYR A 19 8.88 -6.01 2.66
N GLY A 20 8.23 -5.48 3.69
CA GLY A 20 8.17 -4.03 3.96
C GLY A 20 9.54 -3.38 4.07
N MET A 21 10.41 -3.96 4.91
CA MET A 21 11.72 -3.39 5.22
C MET A 21 12.75 -3.58 4.11
N VAL A 22 12.81 -4.76 3.50
CA VAL A 22 13.91 -5.13 2.59
C VAL A 22 13.58 -4.80 1.13
N ILE A 23 12.31 -4.89 0.74
CA ILE A 23 11.91 -4.70 -0.66
C ILE A 23 11.23 -3.35 -0.82
N LEU A 24 10.16 -3.10 -0.07
CA LEU A 24 9.34 -1.90 -0.21
C LEU A 24 10.13 -0.63 0.15
N GLY A 25 10.79 -0.61 1.31
CA GLY A 25 11.55 0.54 1.80
C GLY A 25 12.60 1.07 0.80
N PRO A 26 13.59 0.25 0.38
CA PRO A 26 14.58 0.66 -0.62
C PRO A 26 13.93 1.04 -1.95
N SER A 27 12.96 0.24 -2.42
CA SER A 27 12.28 0.47 -3.70
C SER A 27 11.56 1.82 -3.73
N LEU A 28 10.91 2.20 -2.62
CA LEU A 28 10.24 3.49 -2.48
C LEU A 28 11.25 4.64 -2.54
N HIS A 29 12.40 4.49 -1.87
CA HIS A 29 13.47 5.48 -1.91
C HIS A 29 14.03 5.67 -3.33
N PHE A 30 14.30 4.58 -4.05
CA PHE A 30 14.73 4.64 -5.45
C PHE A 30 13.66 5.27 -6.35
N TRP A 31 12.39 4.92 -6.14
CA TRP A 31 11.27 5.48 -6.90
C TRP A 31 11.17 6.99 -6.77
N PHE A 32 11.13 7.53 -5.54
CA PHE A 32 11.03 8.98 -5.32
C PHE A 32 12.22 9.75 -5.90
N ASN A 33 13.43 9.20 -5.80
CA ASN A 33 14.62 9.77 -6.41
C ASN A 33 14.56 9.73 -7.94
N PHE A 34 14.16 8.60 -8.54
CA PHE A 34 14.04 8.42 -9.98
C PHE A 34 13.02 9.40 -10.59
N VAL A 35 11.82 9.45 -10.00
CA VAL A 35 10.74 10.35 -10.43
C VAL A 35 11.17 11.81 -10.28
N SER A 36 11.89 12.16 -9.22
CA SER A 36 12.40 13.53 -9.03
C SER A 36 13.53 13.88 -10.00
N LYS A 37 14.31 12.91 -10.47
CA LYS A 37 15.36 13.11 -11.47
C LYS A 37 14.79 13.33 -12.88
N ILE A 38 13.79 12.55 -13.27
CA ILE A 38 13.12 12.68 -14.58
C ILE A 38 12.21 13.90 -14.62
N LEU A 39 11.52 14.17 -13.51
CA LEU A 39 10.55 15.24 -13.38
C LEU A 39 10.99 16.20 -12.25
N PRO A 40 12.04 17.02 -12.43
CA PRO A 40 12.58 17.87 -11.38
C PRO A 40 11.67 19.03 -11.00
N LYS A 41 10.76 19.43 -11.89
CA LYS A 41 9.84 20.54 -11.65
C LYS A 41 8.77 20.17 -10.62
N LYS A 42 8.31 21.19 -9.89
CA LYS A 42 7.22 21.11 -8.89
C LYS A 42 5.97 21.87 -9.31
N ASP A 43 5.79 22.09 -10.61
CA ASP A 43 4.55 22.65 -11.15
C ASP A 43 3.41 21.61 -11.07
N LEU A 44 2.17 22.08 -11.21
CA LEU A 44 0.99 21.22 -11.06
C LEU A 44 0.96 20.09 -12.09
N ILE A 45 1.30 20.39 -13.36
CA ILE A 45 1.30 19.41 -14.44
C ILE A 45 2.33 18.32 -14.15
N THR A 46 3.54 18.70 -13.78
CA THR A 46 4.59 17.75 -13.41
C THR A 46 4.18 16.92 -12.19
N THR A 47 3.55 17.51 -11.18
CA THR A 47 3.05 16.79 -9.99
C THR A 47 2.02 15.73 -10.38
N PHE A 48 1.03 16.08 -11.21
CA PHE A 48 0.06 15.12 -11.71
C PHE A 48 0.70 13.99 -12.51
N LYS A 49 1.71 14.27 -13.34
CA LYS A 49 2.47 13.24 -14.06
C LYS A 49 3.16 12.27 -13.10
N LYS A 50 3.75 12.75 -12.01
CA LYS A 50 4.37 11.91 -10.97
C LYS A 50 3.36 10.98 -10.32
N ILE A 51 2.19 11.52 -9.95
CA ILE A 51 1.08 10.75 -9.36
C ILE A 51 0.64 9.66 -10.35
N LEU A 52 0.41 10.03 -11.62
CA LEU A 52 -0.03 9.09 -12.65
C LEU A 52 0.99 7.98 -12.89
N MET A 53 2.29 8.29 -12.93
CA MET A 53 3.35 7.28 -13.02
C MET A 53 3.36 6.36 -11.80
N GLY A 54 3.13 6.90 -10.60
CA GLY A 54 3.02 6.10 -9.38
C GLY A 54 1.89 5.08 -9.47
N GLN A 55 0.71 5.54 -9.87
CA GLN A 55 -0.50 4.70 -9.94
C GLN A 55 -0.46 3.69 -11.10
N THR A 56 0.20 3.99 -12.22
CA THR A 56 0.19 3.14 -13.43
C THR A 56 1.41 2.23 -13.57
N LEU A 57 2.55 2.59 -12.99
CA LEU A 57 3.79 1.81 -13.10
C LEU A 57 4.17 1.21 -11.75
N TYR A 58 4.41 2.06 -10.76
CA TYR A 58 4.97 1.61 -9.48
C TYR A 58 3.99 0.74 -8.68
N GLY A 59 2.73 1.17 -8.57
CA GLY A 59 1.67 0.44 -7.88
C GLY A 59 1.47 -0.98 -8.44
N PRO A 60 1.18 -1.15 -9.74
CA PRO A 60 1.02 -2.47 -10.35
C PRO A 60 2.27 -3.34 -10.24
N ALA A 61 3.46 -2.77 -10.44
CA ALA A 61 4.72 -3.52 -10.33
C ALA A 61 4.96 -4.05 -8.90
N MET A 62 4.81 -3.21 -7.88
CA MET A 62 4.97 -3.64 -6.48
C MET A 62 3.92 -4.67 -6.08
N THR A 63 2.69 -4.50 -6.58
CA THR A 63 1.58 -5.45 -6.37
C THR A 63 1.89 -6.83 -6.98
N ALA A 64 2.40 -6.87 -8.21
CA ALA A 64 2.80 -8.11 -8.86
C ALA A 64 3.95 -8.82 -8.10
N ILE A 65 4.95 -8.05 -7.63
CA ILE A 65 6.05 -8.59 -6.81
C ILE A 65 5.51 -9.16 -5.50
N PHE A 66 4.62 -8.43 -4.82
CA PHE A 66 4.01 -8.88 -3.58
C PHE A 66 3.26 -10.21 -3.74
N PHE A 67 2.45 -10.35 -4.79
CA PHE A 67 1.75 -11.61 -5.05
C PHE A 67 2.67 -12.74 -5.43
N SER A 68 3.67 -12.47 -6.28
CA SER A 68 4.63 -13.49 -6.69
C SER A 68 5.41 -14.03 -5.49
N LEU A 69 5.85 -13.15 -4.58
CA LEU A 69 6.54 -13.53 -3.36
C LEU A 69 5.63 -14.26 -2.37
N ASN A 70 4.40 -13.81 -2.18
CA ASN A 70 3.45 -14.52 -1.31
C ASN A 70 3.15 -15.92 -1.84
N ALA A 71 2.84 -16.05 -3.13
CA ALA A 71 2.58 -17.34 -3.77
C ALA A 71 3.76 -18.31 -3.58
N PHE A 72 4.99 -17.81 -3.76
CA PHE A 72 6.20 -18.60 -3.53
C PHE A 72 6.39 -19.02 -2.06
N LEU A 73 6.15 -18.09 -1.12
CA LEU A 73 6.41 -18.32 0.32
C LEU A 73 5.32 -19.12 1.04
N GLN A 74 4.09 -19.11 0.54
CA GLN A 74 2.95 -19.82 1.14
C GLN A 74 2.70 -21.19 0.50
N GLY A 75 3.15 -21.42 -0.74
CA GLY A 75 2.79 -22.65 -1.48
C GLY A 75 1.28 -22.81 -1.66
N GLU A 76 0.53 -21.72 -1.50
CA GLU A 76 -0.93 -21.66 -1.50
C GLU A 76 -1.51 -21.69 -2.92
N ASN A 77 -2.74 -22.18 -3.06
CA ASN A 77 -3.49 -22.09 -4.31
C ASN A 77 -3.82 -20.62 -4.61
N SER A 78 -3.30 -20.12 -5.73
CA SER A 78 -3.45 -18.73 -6.19
C SER A 78 -4.91 -18.25 -6.27
N THR A 79 -5.86 -19.17 -6.39
CA THR A 79 -7.30 -18.90 -6.40
C THR A 79 -7.83 -18.34 -5.08
N GLU A 80 -7.36 -18.82 -3.93
CA GLU A 80 -7.79 -18.33 -2.62
C GLU A 80 -7.24 -16.94 -2.34
N ILE A 81 -5.97 -16.69 -2.71
CA ILE A 81 -5.34 -15.38 -2.64
C ILE A 81 -6.11 -14.40 -3.52
N VAL A 82 -6.40 -14.76 -4.78
CA VAL A 82 -7.14 -13.90 -5.72
C VAL A 82 -8.57 -13.63 -5.26
N ALA A 83 -9.27 -14.62 -4.69
CA ALA A 83 -10.62 -14.45 -4.18
C ALA A 83 -10.65 -13.48 -2.99
N ARG A 84 -9.75 -13.66 -2.02
CA ARG A 84 -9.61 -12.78 -0.85
C ARG A 84 -9.21 -11.37 -1.27
N LEU A 85 -8.34 -11.29 -2.28
CA LEU A 85 -7.96 -10.03 -2.89
C LEU A 85 -9.14 -9.35 -3.53
N LYS A 86 -9.91 -9.99 -4.41
CA LYS A 86 -11.06 -9.35 -5.04
C LYS A 86 -12.07 -8.82 -4.04
N ARG A 87 -12.31 -9.55 -2.95
CA ARG A 87 -13.23 -9.15 -1.87
C ARG A 87 -12.74 -7.90 -1.13
N ASP A 88 -11.48 -7.88 -0.69
CA ASP A 88 -10.97 -6.82 0.19
C ASP A 88 -10.37 -5.65 -0.61
N LEU A 89 -9.77 -5.93 -1.77
CA LEU A 89 -9.03 -4.99 -2.61
C LEU A 89 -9.95 -4.04 -3.35
N LEU A 90 -11.10 -4.47 -3.88
CA LEU A 90 -12.02 -3.58 -4.58
C LEU A 90 -12.49 -2.40 -3.69
N PRO A 91 -13.07 -2.64 -2.51
CA PRO A 91 -13.46 -1.54 -1.62
C PRO A 91 -12.26 -0.73 -1.12
N THR A 92 -11.13 -1.38 -0.85
CA THR A 92 -9.88 -0.70 -0.46
C THR A 92 -9.35 0.20 -1.56
N MET A 93 -9.37 -0.25 -2.82
CA MET A 93 -8.94 0.52 -3.99
C MET A 93 -9.85 1.72 -4.23
N MET A 94 -11.18 1.53 -4.15
CA MET A 94 -12.12 2.64 -4.32
C MET A 94 -11.87 3.75 -3.28
N ASN A 95 -11.67 3.37 -2.01
CA ASN A 95 -11.33 4.34 -0.96
C ASN A 95 -9.92 4.94 -1.16
N GLY A 96 -8.97 4.12 -1.64
CA GLY A 96 -7.59 4.53 -1.88
C GLY A 96 -7.43 5.50 -3.04
N VAL A 97 -8.26 5.39 -4.08
CA VAL A 97 -8.22 6.26 -5.27
C VAL A 97 -8.51 7.71 -4.93
N MET A 98 -9.21 8.02 -3.83
CA MET A 98 -9.35 9.40 -3.36
C MET A 98 -8.24 9.80 -2.38
N TYR A 99 -7.85 8.90 -1.48
CA TYR A 99 -6.86 9.18 -0.44
C TYR A 99 -5.44 9.39 -0.99
N TRP A 100 -4.98 8.47 -1.83
CA TRP A 100 -3.58 8.44 -2.28
C TRP A 100 -3.21 9.61 -3.19
N PRO A 101 -4.04 10.04 -4.16
CA PRO A 101 -3.69 11.22 -4.97
C PRO A 101 -3.55 12.50 -4.16
N VAL A 102 -4.33 12.69 -3.10
CA VAL A 102 -4.21 13.85 -2.21
C VAL A 102 -2.90 13.77 -1.42
N CYS A 103 -2.59 12.61 -0.85
CA CYS A 103 -1.34 12.37 -0.13
C CYS A 103 -0.11 12.55 -1.03
N ASP A 104 -0.14 11.99 -2.23
CA ASP A 104 0.93 12.10 -3.21
C ASP A 104 1.08 13.55 -3.70
N PHE A 105 -0.03 14.27 -3.90
CA PHE A 105 0.02 15.69 -4.24
C PHE A 105 0.73 16.49 -3.17
N ILE A 106 0.37 16.31 -1.89
CA ILE A 106 1.03 16.98 -0.77
C ILE A 106 2.52 16.63 -0.74
N THR A 107 2.83 15.35 -0.89
CA THR A 107 4.19 14.81 -0.85
C THR A 107 5.06 15.40 -1.97
N PHE A 108 4.61 15.32 -3.22
CA PHE A 108 5.40 15.79 -4.36
C PHE A 108 5.47 17.31 -4.48
N LYS A 109 4.43 18.03 -4.04
CA LYS A 109 4.36 19.48 -4.16
C LYS A 109 5.16 20.20 -3.06
N PHE A 110 4.99 19.78 -1.81
CA PHE A 110 5.48 20.54 -0.65
C PHE A 110 6.72 19.92 0.00
N ILE A 111 6.95 18.61 -0.13
CA ILE A 111 8.00 17.90 0.60
C ILE A 111 9.27 17.76 -0.26
N PRO A 112 10.47 18.04 0.29
CA PRO A 112 11.73 17.81 -0.41
C PRO A 112 11.98 16.30 -0.60
N VAL A 113 12.65 15.93 -1.70
CA VAL A 113 12.76 14.54 -2.19
C VAL A 113 13.25 13.55 -1.13
N HIS A 114 14.23 13.95 -0.31
CA HIS A 114 14.78 13.07 0.73
C HIS A 114 13.79 12.75 1.86
N LEU A 115 12.78 13.59 2.10
CA LEU A 115 11.71 13.37 3.10
C LEU A 115 10.44 12.75 2.50
N GLN A 116 10.31 12.69 1.17
CA GLN A 116 9.12 12.13 0.51
C GLN A 116 8.83 10.68 0.91
N PRO A 117 9.84 9.77 1.00
CA PRO A 117 9.61 8.43 1.53
C PRO A 117 9.05 8.44 2.95
N LEU A 118 9.57 9.30 3.83
CA LEU A 118 9.13 9.37 5.23
C LEU A 118 7.67 9.84 5.35
N VAL A 119 7.32 10.90 4.62
CA VAL A 119 5.96 11.44 4.60
C VAL A 119 4.98 10.45 3.99
N SER A 120 5.35 9.80 2.88
CA SER A 120 4.55 8.76 2.25
C SER A 120 4.28 7.60 3.21
N ASN A 121 5.30 7.11 3.94
CA ASN A 121 5.12 6.08 4.97
C ASN A 121 4.23 6.54 6.13
N SER A 122 4.28 7.82 6.50
CA SER A 122 3.40 8.39 7.53
C SER A 122 1.93 8.36 7.09
N PHE A 123 1.65 8.70 5.82
CA PHE A 123 0.31 8.53 5.24
C PHE A 123 -0.10 7.05 5.15
N SER A 124 0.81 6.13 4.86
CA SER A 124 0.54 4.68 4.91
C SER A 124 0.13 4.21 6.31
N TYR A 125 0.75 4.76 7.35
CA TYR A 125 0.40 4.42 8.73
C TYR A 125 -1.03 4.89 9.06
N ILE A 126 -1.38 6.13 8.72
CA ILE A 126 -2.74 6.67 8.89
C ILE A 126 -3.76 5.82 8.12
N TRP A 127 -3.44 5.45 6.87
CA TRP A 127 -4.27 4.57 6.06
C TRP A 127 -4.50 3.21 6.72
N THR A 128 -3.45 2.66 7.34
CA THR A 128 -3.53 1.37 8.04
C THR A 128 -4.45 1.44 9.25
N ILE A 129 -4.43 2.56 10.00
CA ILE A 129 -5.37 2.80 11.09
C ILE A 129 -6.81 2.85 10.56
N TYR A 130 -7.05 3.60 9.49
CA TYR A 130 -8.37 3.70 8.86
C TYR A 130 -8.87 2.32 8.38
N MET A 131 -8.04 1.56 7.69
CA MET A 131 -8.38 0.21 7.24
C MET A 131 -8.72 -0.74 8.40
N THR A 132 -7.93 -0.68 9.47
CA THR A 132 -8.16 -1.49 10.68
C THR A 132 -9.49 -1.11 11.34
N TYR A 133 -9.80 0.18 11.41
CA TYR A 133 -11.06 0.69 11.93
C TYR A 133 -12.24 0.22 11.08
N MET A 134 -12.19 0.39 9.75
CA MET A 134 -13.25 -0.04 8.84
C MET A 134 -13.51 -1.55 8.91
N ALA A 135 -12.44 -2.36 8.95
CA ALA A 135 -12.56 -3.81 9.12
C ALA A 135 -13.17 -4.20 10.47
N SER A 136 -12.98 -3.39 11.52
CA SER A 136 -13.59 -3.62 12.83
C SER A 136 -15.10 -3.34 12.84
N LEU A 137 -15.57 -2.34 12.09
CA LEU A 137 -16.99 -2.00 11.97
C LEU A 137 -17.78 -3.06 11.20
N GLU A 138 -17.19 -3.65 10.16
CA GLU A 138 -17.83 -4.68 9.34
C GLU A 138 -18.18 -5.93 10.17
N LYS A 139 -17.36 -6.27 11.17
CA LYS A 139 -17.65 -7.35 12.13
C LYS A 139 -18.86 -7.08 13.02
N VAL A 140 -19.18 -5.81 13.30
CA VAL A 140 -20.31 -5.43 14.18
C VAL A 140 -21.64 -5.53 13.42
N GLY A 141 -21.66 -5.26 12.12
CA GLY A 141 -22.87 -5.31 11.29
C GLY A 141 -23.37 -6.73 10.92
N ALA A 142 -22.51 -7.75 10.99
CA ALA A 142 -22.88 -9.14 10.71
C ALA A 142 -23.55 -9.87 11.91
N SER A 143 -23.93 -9.11 12.94
CA SER A 143 -24.54 -9.62 14.20
C SER A 143 -26.02 -9.22 14.35
N SER A 144 -26.75 -9.01 13.25
CA SER A 144 -28.17 -8.62 13.27
C SER A 144 -29.00 -9.45 12.30
#